data_AF-C1BIN3-F1
#
_entry.id   AF-C1BIN3-F1
#
_cell.length_a   1.000
_cell.length_b   1.000
_cell.length_c   1.000
_cell.angle_alpha   90.00
_cell.angle_beta   90.00
_cell.angle_gamma   90.00
#
_symmetry.space_group_name_H-M   'P 1'
#
loop_
_entity.id
_entity.type
_entity.pdbx_description
1 polymer ?
#
loop_
_entity_poly.entity_id
_entity_poly.type
_entity_poly.pdbx_seq_one_letter_code
_entity_poly.pdbx_strand_id
1 'polypeptide(L)'
;MILCVQSPRALPHTATESPLDMRTSMVPSPHCIPPLWDPTKDLHAIASNFYYLDNSGWYWGSITAAQAHAALQGASDGSFLVRDSSHPMYMLTLSVRTARGPTSVRIQYSSARFLLDSSSPARPCLLSFPDVPSLVQHYMGPGSRVEERKPEEAPTKASQRLLQEFTVVLKLKKAVHKPQAFPSLQHLTRLTINKHTDCPTKLTLPRPLMRYLQDYPFQV
;
A
#
# COMPACT_ATOMS: atom_id res chain seq x y z
N MET A 1 16.83 33.39 1.61
CA MET A 1 17.81 33.61 2.69
C MET A 1 18.78 32.46 2.65
N ILE A 2 19.95 32.69 2.04
CA ILE A 2 21.05 31.74 1.94
C ILE A 2 22.09 32.23 2.94
N LEU A 3 22.51 31.38 3.88
CA LEU A 3 23.68 31.65 4.72
C LEU A 3 24.61 30.45 4.67
N CYS A 4 25.71 30.67 3.97
CA CYS A 4 26.96 29.92 3.99
C CYS A 4 27.79 30.45 5.16
N VAL A 5 28.44 29.59 5.94
CA VAL A 5 29.58 30.00 6.77
C VAL A 5 30.68 28.93 6.74
N GLN A 6 31.89 29.43 6.57
CA GLN A 6 33.15 28.76 6.26
C GLN A 6 33.78 28.03 7.46
N SER A 7 34.60 27.06 7.10
CA SER A 7 35.63 26.41 7.93
C SER A 7 36.82 27.34 8.18
N PRO A 8 37.61 27.09 9.24
CA PRO A 8 39.06 27.25 9.12
C PRO A 8 39.85 25.99 9.54
N ARG A 9 40.91 25.73 8.77
CA ARG A 9 42.01 24.77 9.02
C ARG A 9 43.11 25.43 9.86
N ALA A 10 43.72 24.69 10.79
CA ALA A 10 45.19 24.68 11.00
C ALA A 10 45.61 23.56 11.99
N LEU A 11 46.66 22.81 11.62
CA LEU A 11 47.51 21.97 12.49
C LEU A 11 48.72 22.82 12.98
N PRO A 12 49.49 22.42 14.01
CA PRO A 12 50.65 21.52 13.79
C PRO A 12 50.94 20.49 14.93
N HIS A 13 51.88 19.60 14.60
CA HIS A 13 52.36 18.41 15.33
C HIS A 13 53.26 18.68 16.55
N THR A 14 53.26 17.77 17.53
CA THR A 14 54.46 17.32 18.29
C THR A 14 54.27 15.89 18.81
N ALA A 15 55.30 15.05 18.67
CA ALA A 15 55.37 13.65 19.07
C ALA A 15 56.00 13.46 20.47
N THR A 16 55.63 12.40 21.20
CA THR A 16 56.46 11.73 22.23
C THR A 16 55.92 10.30 22.47
N GLU A 17 56.82 9.30 22.46
CA GLU A 17 56.62 7.84 22.59
C GLU A 17 56.36 7.39 24.05
N SER A 18 55.33 6.56 24.33
CA SER A 18 55.32 5.10 24.68
C SER A 18 55.79 4.72 26.11
N PRO A 19 55.53 3.50 26.66
CA PRO A 19 54.64 2.39 26.27
C PRO A 19 53.86 1.71 27.44
N LEU A 20 52.98 0.74 27.10
CA LEU A 20 52.66 -0.53 27.79
C LEU A 20 51.14 -0.83 27.91
N ASP A 21 50.77 -1.92 27.21
CA ASP A 21 49.77 -2.93 27.56
C ASP A 21 48.32 -2.53 27.85
N MET A 22 47.46 -2.66 26.82
CA MET A 22 46.36 -3.62 26.89
C MET A 22 45.73 -3.81 25.50
N ARG A 23 46.05 -4.92 24.86
CA ARG A 23 45.37 -5.37 23.65
C ARG A 23 44.05 -6.03 24.05
N THR A 24 43.02 -5.22 24.31
CA THR A 24 41.65 -5.72 24.42
C THR A 24 41.07 -5.77 23.01
N SER A 25 41.03 -6.97 22.44
CA SER A 25 40.23 -7.28 21.27
C SER A 25 38.78 -6.90 21.53
N MET A 26 38.34 -5.75 21.02
CA MET A 26 36.91 -5.48 20.87
C MET A 26 36.40 -6.37 19.74
N VAL A 27 35.87 -7.52 20.12
CA VAL A 27 34.96 -8.31 19.28
C VAL A 27 33.78 -7.39 18.93
N PRO A 28 33.45 -7.15 17.64
CA PRO A 28 32.24 -6.43 17.31
C PRO A 28 31.05 -7.28 17.76
N SER A 29 30.21 -6.72 18.61
CA SER A 29 28.95 -7.34 19.02
C SER A 29 28.12 -7.78 17.81
N PRO A 30 27.45 -8.94 17.85
CA PRO A 30 26.59 -9.41 16.76
C PRO A 30 25.24 -8.68 16.83
N HIS A 31 25.25 -7.36 16.67
CA HIS A 31 24.03 -6.57 16.59
C HIS A 31 23.73 -6.24 15.13
N CYS A 32 22.63 -6.85 14.67
CA CYS A 32 21.82 -6.49 13.52
C CYS A 32 22.59 -6.27 12.22
N ILE A 33 22.92 -7.37 11.53
CA ILE A 33 23.03 -7.32 10.07
C ILE A 33 21.62 -6.91 9.58
N PRO A 34 21.43 -5.72 8.98
CA PRO A 34 20.15 -5.40 8.34
C PRO A 34 19.87 -6.51 7.31
N PRO A 35 18.61 -6.93 7.12
CA PRO A 35 18.30 -7.96 6.14
C PRO A 35 18.98 -7.58 4.82
N LEU A 36 19.84 -8.49 4.33
CA LEU A 36 20.62 -8.26 3.13
C LEU A 36 19.63 -7.90 2.02
N TRP A 37 19.66 -6.62 1.61
CA TRP A 37 18.88 -6.13 0.48
C TRP A 37 19.13 -7.06 -0.69
N ASP A 38 18.07 -7.65 -1.24
CA ASP A 38 18.14 -8.59 -2.35
C ASP A 38 17.48 -7.93 -3.57
N PRO A 39 18.27 -7.28 -4.45
CA PRO A 39 17.73 -6.53 -5.57
C PRO A 39 16.86 -7.40 -6.49
N THR A 40 17.17 -8.69 -6.61
CA THR A 40 16.44 -9.61 -7.48
C THR A 40 15.02 -9.84 -6.95
N LYS A 41 14.88 -10.01 -5.63
CA LYS A 41 13.57 -10.15 -4.99
C LYS A 41 12.75 -8.88 -5.12
N ASP A 42 13.38 -7.72 -4.93
CA ASP A 42 12.68 -6.44 -5.05
C ASP A 42 12.18 -6.20 -6.47
N LEU A 43 13.04 -6.41 -7.47
CA LEU A 43 12.64 -6.30 -8.88
C LEU A 43 11.48 -7.23 -9.23
N HIS A 44 11.54 -8.49 -8.78
CA HIS A 44 10.46 -9.45 -9.01
C HIS A 44 9.14 -9.02 -8.34
N ALA A 45 9.20 -8.58 -7.08
CA ALA A 45 8.03 -8.13 -6.34
C ALA A 45 7.37 -6.91 -6.99
N ILE A 46 8.18 -5.92 -7.38
CA ILE A 46 7.72 -4.72 -8.09
C ILE A 46 7.09 -5.10 -9.42
N ALA A 47 7.79 -5.89 -10.25
CA ALA A 47 7.29 -6.31 -11.56
C ALA A 47 5.97 -7.09 -11.47
N SER A 48 5.89 -8.05 -10.54
CA SER A 48 4.66 -8.83 -10.31
C SER A 48 3.51 -7.93 -9.87
N ASN A 49 3.78 -6.99 -8.95
CA ASN A 49 2.77 -6.05 -8.48
C ASN A 49 2.22 -5.18 -9.61
N PHE A 50 3.08 -4.62 -10.48
CA PHE A 50 2.63 -3.82 -11.61
C PHE A 50 1.85 -4.66 -12.64
N TYR A 51 2.29 -5.90 -12.90
CA TYR A 51 1.53 -6.83 -13.74
C TYR A 51 0.10 -7.03 -13.21
N TYR A 52 -0.07 -7.20 -11.90
CA TYR A 52 -1.40 -7.30 -11.31
C TYR A 52 -2.18 -5.97 -11.42
N LEU A 53 -1.55 -4.84 -11.10
CA LEU A 53 -2.20 -3.54 -11.20
C LEU A 53 -2.71 -3.25 -12.61
N ASP A 54 -1.93 -3.55 -13.65
CA ASP A 54 -2.33 -3.37 -15.04
C ASP A 54 -3.53 -4.25 -15.42
N ASN A 55 -3.61 -5.46 -14.87
CA ASN A 55 -4.72 -6.38 -15.08
C ASN A 55 -5.97 -6.06 -14.25
N SER A 56 -5.86 -5.22 -13.24
CA SER A 56 -6.94 -4.94 -12.27
C SER A 56 -8.05 -4.04 -12.82
N GLY A 57 -7.71 -3.17 -13.77
CA GLY A 57 -8.61 -2.15 -14.33
C GLY A 57 -8.93 -0.97 -13.40
N TRP A 58 -8.55 -1.02 -12.11
CA TRP A 58 -8.72 0.07 -11.13
C TRP A 58 -7.40 0.77 -10.76
N TYR A 59 -6.30 0.37 -11.41
CA TYR A 59 -5.08 1.17 -11.51
C TYR A 59 -5.21 2.19 -12.64
N TRP A 60 -5.03 3.47 -12.31
CA TRP A 60 -5.21 4.59 -13.24
C TRP A 60 -3.90 5.11 -13.82
N GLY A 61 -2.76 4.55 -13.42
CA GLY A 61 -1.44 4.98 -13.86
C GLY A 61 -1.10 6.39 -13.41
N SER A 62 -0.47 7.14 -14.32
CA SER A 62 0.14 8.45 -14.08
C SER A 62 -0.87 9.61 -14.10
N ILE A 63 -1.99 9.49 -13.38
CA ILE A 63 -2.93 10.59 -13.19
C ILE A 63 -2.55 11.45 -11.98
N THR A 64 -2.92 12.73 -12.04
CA THR A 64 -2.71 13.67 -10.93
C THR A 64 -3.65 13.40 -9.76
N ALA A 65 -3.28 13.89 -8.57
CA ALA A 65 -4.16 13.85 -7.39
C ALA A 65 -5.51 14.53 -7.66
N ALA A 66 -5.51 15.67 -8.37
CA ALA A 66 -6.72 16.40 -8.71
C ALA A 66 -7.65 15.59 -9.63
N GLN A 67 -7.12 14.92 -10.65
CA GLN A 67 -7.90 14.04 -11.54
C GLN A 67 -8.49 12.85 -10.77
N ALA A 68 -7.72 12.25 -9.86
CA ALA A 68 -8.21 11.16 -9.02
C ALA A 68 -9.35 11.60 -8.10
N HIS A 69 -9.21 12.78 -7.48
CA HIS A 69 -10.24 13.35 -6.61
C HIS A 69 -11.50 13.69 -7.40
N ALA A 70 -11.35 14.28 -8.60
CA ALA A 70 -12.48 14.56 -9.48
C ALA A 70 -13.25 13.28 -9.87
N ALA A 71 -12.54 12.20 -10.21
CA ALA A 71 -13.15 10.90 -10.50
C ALA A 71 -13.91 10.30 -9.32
N LEU A 72 -13.48 10.61 -8.09
CA LEU A 72 -14.09 10.11 -6.84
C LEU A 72 -15.17 11.04 -6.27
N GLN A 73 -15.30 12.27 -6.76
CA GLN A 73 -16.18 13.29 -6.18
C GLN A 73 -17.65 12.84 -6.16
N GLY A 74 -18.11 12.24 -7.27
CA GLY A 74 -19.47 11.70 -7.42
C GLY A 74 -19.61 10.22 -7.09
N ALA A 75 -18.54 9.56 -6.63
CA ALA A 75 -18.58 8.14 -6.28
C ALA A 75 -19.13 7.94 -4.86
N SER A 76 -19.56 6.72 -4.54
CA SER A 76 -20.05 6.38 -3.20
C SER A 76 -18.92 6.24 -2.18
N ASP A 77 -19.22 6.46 -0.90
CA ASP A 77 -18.25 6.31 0.18
C ASP A 77 -17.62 4.91 0.22
N GLY A 78 -16.29 4.87 0.24
CA GLY A 78 -15.46 3.68 0.12
C GLY A 78 -15.06 3.33 -1.32
N SER A 79 -15.49 4.13 -2.31
CA SER A 79 -14.98 4.01 -3.68
C SER A 79 -13.51 4.39 -3.74
N PHE A 80 -12.69 3.65 -4.47
CA PHE A 80 -11.24 3.88 -4.52
C PHE A 80 -10.63 3.60 -5.89
N LEU A 81 -9.43 4.11 -6.09
CA LEU A 81 -8.55 3.79 -7.21
C LEU A 81 -7.09 3.87 -6.75
N VAL A 82 -6.20 3.19 -7.46
CA VAL A 82 -4.75 3.30 -7.27
C VAL A 82 -4.14 4.05 -8.45
N ARG A 83 -3.15 4.88 -8.17
CA ARG A 83 -2.41 5.67 -9.17
C ARG A 83 -0.95 5.80 -8.79
N ASP A 84 -0.16 6.32 -9.71
CA ASP A 84 1.24 6.68 -9.42
C ASP A 84 1.30 7.81 -8.38
N SER A 85 2.29 7.74 -7.50
CA SER A 85 2.54 8.85 -6.58
C SER A 85 3.24 9.98 -7.31
N SER A 86 2.87 11.22 -6.95
CA SER A 86 3.60 12.42 -7.38
C SER A 86 4.77 12.73 -6.43
N HIS A 87 4.94 11.96 -5.35
CA HIS A 87 6.01 12.15 -4.39
C HIS A 87 7.22 11.28 -4.74
N PRO A 88 8.45 11.81 -4.76
CA PRO A 88 9.63 11.07 -5.26
C PRO A 88 9.97 9.82 -4.44
N MET A 89 9.60 9.79 -3.16
CA MET A 89 9.87 8.64 -2.26
C MET A 89 8.82 7.52 -2.33
N TYR A 90 7.78 7.63 -3.16
CA TYR A 90 6.70 6.63 -3.21
C TYR A 90 6.37 6.31 -4.66
N MET A 91 6.14 5.04 -4.97
CA MET A 91 5.73 4.62 -6.31
C MET A 91 4.23 4.80 -6.52
N LEU A 92 3.42 4.48 -5.51
CA LEU A 92 1.97 4.34 -5.64
C LEU A 92 1.21 5.14 -4.58
N THR A 93 -0.03 5.46 -4.88
CA THR A 93 -0.96 6.17 -3.99
C THR A 93 -2.36 5.62 -4.16
N LEU A 94 -3.01 5.33 -3.04
CA LEU A 94 -4.41 4.95 -2.96
C LEU A 94 -5.25 6.22 -2.78
N SER A 95 -6.15 6.49 -3.72
CA SER A 95 -7.14 7.56 -3.61
C SER A 95 -8.50 6.95 -3.28
N VAL A 96 -9.19 7.47 -2.26
CA VAL A 96 -10.45 6.91 -1.75
C VAL A 96 -11.46 8.00 -1.44
N ARG A 97 -12.73 7.76 -1.75
CA ARG A 97 -13.86 8.59 -1.32
C ARG A 97 -14.23 8.23 0.11
N THR A 98 -14.10 9.19 1.02
CA THR A 98 -14.58 9.07 2.41
C THR A 98 -15.78 9.99 2.61
N ALA A 99 -16.55 9.88 3.70
CA ALA A 99 -17.67 10.80 3.95
C ALA A 99 -17.30 12.30 3.87
N ARG A 100 -16.05 12.65 4.21
CA ARG A 100 -15.53 14.03 4.19
C ARG A 100 -15.05 14.50 2.82
N GLY A 101 -15.01 13.62 1.83
CA GLY A 101 -14.50 13.89 0.49
C GLY A 101 -13.46 12.87 0.03
N PRO A 102 -13.00 12.98 -1.22
CA PRO A 102 -11.83 12.25 -1.69
C PRO A 102 -10.58 12.58 -0.87
N THR A 103 -9.83 11.55 -0.50
CA THR A 103 -8.53 11.67 0.16
C THR A 103 -7.51 10.75 -0.50
N SER A 104 -6.24 10.86 -0.14
CA SER A 104 -5.18 10.02 -0.69
C SER A 104 -4.19 9.59 0.37
N VAL A 105 -3.80 8.32 0.30
CA VAL A 105 -2.87 7.67 1.20
C VAL A 105 -1.75 7.08 0.36
N ARG A 106 -0.50 7.39 0.70
CA ARG A 106 0.65 6.85 -0.02
C ARG A 106 0.85 5.38 0.33
N ILE A 107 1.40 4.61 -0.60
CA ILE A 107 1.75 3.20 -0.38
C ILE A 107 3.27 3.14 -0.28
N GLN A 108 3.78 2.81 0.91
CA GLN A 108 5.20 2.57 1.14
C GLN A 108 5.59 1.20 0.61
N TYR A 109 6.83 1.09 0.14
CA TYR A 109 7.45 -0.16 -0.27
C TYR A 109 8.76 -0.35 0.51
N SER A 110 8.93 -1.51 1.13
CA SER A 110 10.14 -1.87 1.86
C SER A 110 10.27 -3.39 1.94
N SER A 111 11.49 -3.90 1.72
CA SER A 111 11.81 -5.33 1.84
C SER A 111 10.85 -6.23 1.06
N ALA A 112 10.62 -5.96 -0.23
CA ALA A 112 9.67 -6.69 -1.07
C ALA A 112 8.20 -6.72 -0.58
N ARG A 113 7.78 -5.71 0.19
CA ARG A 113 6.40 -5.62 0.71
C ARG A 113 5.83 -4.19 0.63
N PHE A 114 4.52 -4.10 0.54
CA PHE A 114 3.72 -2.88 0.44
C PHE A 114 2.91 -2.64 1.71
N LEU A 115 2.83 -1.40 2.18
CA LEU A 115 1.98 -1.00 3.30
C LEU A 115 1.45 0.44 3.13
N LEU A 116 0.33 0.76 3.77
CA LEU A 116 -0.21 2.11 3.74
C LEU A 116 0.63 3.05 4.62
N ASP A 117 0.87 4.27 4.16
CA ASP A 117 1.54 5.29 4.96
C ASP A 117 0.58 5.84 6.03
N SER A 118 0.85 5.59 7.32
CA SER A 118 0.08 6.17 8.43
C SER A 118 0.79 7.40 8.98
N SER A 119 0.07 8.52 9.02
CA SER A 119 0.50 9.72 9.74
C SER A 119 0.20 9.68 11.24
N SER A 120 -0.45 8.62 11.75
CA SER A 120 -0.78 8.47 13.17
C SER A 120 0.11 7.41 13.84
N PRO A 121 0.95 7.78 14.83
CA PRO A 121 1.81 6.85 15.56
C PRO A 121 1.03 6.00 16.59
N ALA A 122 -0.28 6.21 16.74
CA ALA A 122 -1.12 5.57 17.75
C ALA A 122 -1.80 4.26 17.28
N ARG A 123 -1.39 3.69 16.13
CA ARG A 123 -1.90 2.40 15.67
C ARG A 123 -0.80 1.33 15.59
N PRO A 124 -1.02 0.15 16.18
CA PRO A 124 -0.06 -0.94 16.11
C PRO A 124 0.00 -1.46 14.67
N CYS A 125 1.23 -1.58 14.15
CA CYS A 125 1.65 -2.38 12.99
C CYS A 125 0.63 -2.43 11.82
N LEU A 126 0.67 -1.43 10.93
CA LEU A 126 0.04 -1.59 9.62
C LEU A 126 0.59 -2.85 8.97
N LEU A 127 -0.31 -3.69 8.47
CA LEU A 127 0.07 -4.92 7.82
C LEU A 127 0.84 -4.59 6.54
N SER A 128 1.92 -5.34 6.32
CA SER A 128 2.64 -5.33 5.06
C SER A 128 2.18 -6.51 4.21
N PHE A 129 2.09 -6.29 2.91
CA PHE A 129 1.54 -7.24 1.94
C PHE A 129 2.56 -7.50 0.83
N PRO A 130 2.56 -8.68 0.20
CA PRO A 130 3.45 -8.96 -0.93
C PRO A 130 3.11 -8.11 -2.17
N ASP A 131 1.86 -7.69 -2.31
CA ASP A 131 1.34 -6.91 -3.44
C ASP A 131 0.17 -6.01 -3.02
N VAL A 132 -0.10 -5.00 -3.84
CA VAL A 132 -1.15 -3.99 -3.62
C VAL A 132 -2.56 -4.56 -3.72
N PRO A 133 -2.91 -5.47 -4.66
CA PRO A 133 -4.22 -6.12 -4.66
C PRO A 133 -4.53 -6.85 -3.35
N SER A 134 -3.57 -7.56 -2.76
CA SER A 134 -3.72 -8.19 -1.44
C SER A 134 -3.97 -7.17 -0.33
N LEU A 135 -3.23 -6.07 -0.34
CA LEU A 135 -3.44 -4.94 0.57
C LEU A 135 -4.87 -4.42 0.45
N VAL A 136 -5.31 -4.13 -0.77
CA VAL A 136 -6.66 -3.60 -1.05
C VAL A 136 -7.72 -4.58 -0.56
N GLN A 137 -7.60 -5.86 -0.91
CA GLN A 137 -8.56 -6.89 -0.53
C GLN A 137 -8.68 -7.02 1.00
N HIS A 138 -7.57 -6.89 1.73
CA HIS A 138 -7.59 -6.86 3.19
C HIS A 138 -8.41 -5.68 3.74
N TYR A 139 -8.19 -4.45 3.23
CA TYR A 139 -8.91 -3.26 3.67
C TYR A 139 -10.35 -3.14 3.14
N MET A 140 -10.72 -3.95 2.13
CA MET A 140 -12.12 -4.11 1.73
C MET A 140 -12.91 -4.97 2.73
N GLY A 141 -12.22 -5.84 3.47
CA GLY A 141 -12.81 -6.75 4.45
C GLY A 141 -13.63 -7.89 3.81
N PRO A 142 -13.99 -8.92 4.61
CA PRO A 142 -14.84 -10.01 4.15
C PRO A 142 -16.27 -9.51 3.91
N GLY A 143 -16.58 -9.17 2.66
CA GLY A 143 -17.94 -8.99 2.16
C GLY A 143 -18.59 -7.64 2.49
N SER A 144 -18.28 -6.60 1.71
CA SER A 144 -19.25 -5.54 1.41
C SER A 144 -20.38 -6.13 0.55
N ARG A 145 -21.22 -6.99 1.14
CA ARG A 145 -22.50 -7.36 0.57
C ARG A 145 -23.35 -6.09 0.51
N VAL A 146 -23.80 -5.74 -0.68
CA VAL A 146 -24.74 -4.65 -0.89
C VAL A 146 -26.04 -5.04 -0.20
N GLU A 147 -26.25 -4.58 1.03
CA GLU A 147 -27.59 -4.39 1.57
C GLU A 147 -27.80 -2.89 1.78
N GLU A 148 -28.50 -2.28 0.83
CA GLU A 148 -29.28 -1.07 1.09
C GLU A 148 -30.43 -1.48 2.02
N ARG A 149 -30.23 -1.33 3.34
CA ARG A 149 -31.34 -1.27 4.29
C ARG A 149 -31.33 0.07 5.01
N LYS A 150 -32.46 0.75 4.84
CA LYS A 150 -32.86 2.07 5.35
C LYS A 150 -32.63 2.19 6.87
N PRO A 151 -32.22 3.36 7.40
CA PRO A 151 -32.00 3.54 8.83
C PRO A 151 -33.31 3.89 9.55
N GLU A 152 -33.61 3.17 10.63
CA GLU A 152 -34.55 3.61 11.68
C GLU A 152 -33.79 3.95 12.97
N GLU A 153 -34.28 4.98 13.65
CA GLU A 153 -33.67 5.84 14.69
C GLU A 153 -33.55 5.16 16.07
N ALA A 154 -32.37 5.18 16.70
CA ALA A 154 -31.93 6.05 17.83
C ALA A 154 -32.10 5.40 19.23
N PRO A 155 -31.61 5.97 20.36
CA PRO A 155 -30.44 6.83 20.63
C PRO A 155 -29.54 6.26 21.76
N THR A 156 -28.28 6.70 21.90
CA THR A 156 -27.68 7.17 23.19
C THR A 156 -26.15 7.43 23.13
N LYS A 157 -25.75 8.47 23.88
CA LYS A 157 -24.42 8.76 24.47
C LYS A 157 -23.44 9.61 23.65
N ALA A 158 -23.61 10.91 23.90
CA ALA A 158 -22.81 12.07 23.51
C ALA A 158 -21.36 12.10 24.06
N SER A 159 -20.73 10.95 24.30
CA SER A 159 -19.35 10.88 24.82
C SER A 159 -18.36 10.25 23.82
N GLN A 160 -18.85 9.73 22.68
CA GLN A 160 -18.03 9.15 21.61
C GLN A 160 -17.71 10.12 20.46
N ARG A 161 -18.36 11.30 20.40
CA ARG A 161 -18.23 12.21 19.24
C ARG A 161 -16.83 12.84 19.07
N LEU A 162 -16.12 13.16 20.16
CA LEU A 162 -14.81 13.83 20.07
C LEU A 162 -13.63 12.92 19.67
N LEU A 163 -13.75 11.60 19.85
CA LEU A 163 -12.69 10.65 19.45
C LEU A 163 -12.94 10.01 18.07
N GLN A 164 -14.18 10.05 17.59
CA GLN A 164 -14.55 9.54 16.26
C GLN A 164 -14.21 10.53 15.12
N GLU A 165 -13.86 11.79 15.43
CA GLU A 165 -13.56 12.80 14.41
C GLU A 165 -12.17 12.66 13.77
N PHE A 166 -11.23 11.98 14.45
CA PHE A 166 -9.83 11.91 14.01
C PHE A 166 -9.39 10.56 13.45
N THR A 167 -10.26 9.54 13.50
CA THR A 167 -9.94 8.22 12.94
C THR A 167 -10.73 7.99 11.66
N VAL A 168 -10.19 8.49 10.54
CA VAL A 168 -10.65 8.05 9.21
C VAL A 168 -10.28 6.56 9.10
N VAL A 169 -11.21 5.68 9.45
CA VAL A 169 -11.08 4.25 9.15
C VAL A 169 -11.14 4.15 7.63
N LEU A 170 -10.01 3.86 7.01
CA LEU A 170 -9.90 3.55 5.58
C LEU A 170 -10.70 2.27 5.31
N LYS A 171 -11.99 2.43 4.99
CA LYS A 171 -12.87 1.33 4.59
C LYS A 171 -13.05 1.36 3.08
N LEU A 172 -12.41 0.41 2.40
CA LEU A 172 -12.56 0.25 0.97
C LEU A 172 -13.83 -0.56 0.70
N LYS A 173 -14.57 -0.22 -0.37
CA LYS A 173 -15.81 -0.93 -0.73
C LYS A 173 -15.92 -1.25 -2.20
N LYS A 174 -15.53 -0.32 -3.08
CA LYS A 174 -15.71 -0.46 -4.52
C LYS A 174 -14.52 0.11 -5.29
N ALA A 175 -13.98 -0.69 -6.20
CA ALA A 175 -12.95 -0.24 -7.12
C ALA A 175 -13.59 0.62 -8.24
N VAL A 176 -13.00 1.77 -8.54
CA VAL A 176 -13.40 2.63 -9.65
C VAL A 176 -12.53 2.28 -10.85
N HIS A 177 -13.13 1.68 -11.86
CA HIS A 177 -12.42 1.29 -13.08
C HIS A 177 -12.17 2.49 -13.98
N LYS A 178 -11.05 2.46 -14.70
CA LYS A 178 -10.70 3.49 -15.68
C LYS A 178 -11.74 3.51 -16.82
N PRO A 179 -12.31 4.68 -17.20
CA PRO A 179 -13.40 4.75 -18.18
C PRO A 179 -13.11 4.15 -19.56
N GLN A 180 -11.85 4.10 -19.96
CA GLN A 180 -11.42 3.58 -21.27
C GLN A 180 -10.91 2.13 -21.21
N ALA A 181 -10.85 1.53 -20.02
CA ALA A 181 -10.38 0.18 -19.80
C ALA A 181 -11.46 -0.60 -19.06
N PHE A 182 -12.52 -0.95 -19.79
CA PHE A 182 -13.52 -1.87 -19.26
C PHE A 182 -12.91 -3.27 -19.16
N PRO A 183 -13.05 -3.96 -18.02
CA PRO A 183 -12.56 -5.31 -17.87
C PRO A 183 -13.24 -6.24 -18.87
N SER A 184 -12.47 -7.12 -19.50
CA SER A 184 -13.03 -8.13 -20.40
C SER A 184 -13.99 -9.06 -19.64
N LEU A 185 -14.95 -9.65 -20.35
CA LEU A 185 -15.83 -10.66 -19.75
C LEU A 185 -15.02 -11.79 -19.10
N GLN A 186 -13.92 -12.20 -19.74
CA GLN A 186 -12.99 -13.20 -19.21
C GLN A 186 -12.44 -12.79 -17.83
N HIS A 187 -12.03 -11.53 -17.67
CA HIS A 187 -11.52 -11.03 -16.40
C HIS A 187 -12.63 -10.95 -15.34
N LEU A 188 -13.82 -10.48 -15.71
CA LEU A 188 -14.98 -10.45 -14.81
C LEU A 188 -15.37 -11.86 -14.33
N THR A 189 -15.30 -12.86 -15.22
CA THR A 189 -15.50 -14.26 -14.85
C THR A 189 -14.40 -14.75 -13.91
N ARG A 190 -13.13 -14.41 -14.14
CA ARG A 190 -12.01 -14.71 -13.22
C ARG A 190 -12.25 -14.14 -11.82
N LEU A 191 -12.62 -12.85 -11.71
CA LEU A 191 -12.95 -12.23 -10.42
C LEU A 191 -14.12 -12.91 -9.73
N THR A 192 -15.14 -13.30 -10.50
CA THR A 192 -16.32 -14.01 -9.97
C THR A 192 -15.94 -15.38 -9.43
N ILE A 193 -15.10 -16.13 -10.14
CA ILE A 193 -14.58 -17.43 -9.69
C ILE A 193 -13.75 -17.27 -8.40
N ASN A 194 -12.80 -16.34 -8.38
CA ASN A 194 -11.92 -16.10 -7.23
C ASN A 194 -12.69 -15.71 -5.95
N LYS A 195 -13.86 -15.08 -6.09
CA LYS A 195 -14.75 -14.74 -4.96
C LYS A 195 -15.46 -15.95 -4.35
N HIS A 196 -15.66 -17.02 -5.12
CA HIS A 196 -16.45 -18.18 -4.72
C HIS A 196 -15.60 -19.44 -4.55
N THR A 197 -14.28 -19.36 -4.70
CA THR A 197 -13.40 -20.52 -4.63
C THR A 197 -12.04 -20.12 -4.09
N ASP A 198 -11.68 -20.71 -2.94
CA ASP A 198 -10.34 -20.57 -2.34
C ASP A 198 -9.32 -21.55 -2.95
N CYS A 199 -9.77 -22.49 -3.80
CA CYS A 199 -8.94 -23.51 -4.44
C CYS A 199 -9.29 -23.69 -5.92
N PRO A 200 -8.76 -22.86 -6.84
CA PRO A 200 -9.07 -22.93 -8.28
C PRO A 200 -8.72 -24.27 -8.92
N THR A 201 -7.80 -25.03 -8.32
CA THR A 201 -7.37 -26.36 -8.78
C THR A 201 -8.49 -27.41 -8.76
N LYS A 202 -9.57 -27.19 -8.01
CA LYS A 202 -10.70 -28.12 -7.92
C LYS A 202 -11.71 -27.96 -9.07
N LEU A 203 -11.65 -26.87 -9.84
CA LEU A 203 -12.68 -26.51 -10.83
C LEU A 203 -12.62 -27.34 -12.13
N THR A 204 -11.75 -28.36 -12.20
CA THR A 204 -11.55 -29.23 -13.37
C THR A 204 -11.53 -28.45 -14.71
N LEU A 205 -10.79 -27.34 -14.74
CA LEU A 205 -10.68 -26.49 -15.93
C LEU A 205 -9.50 -26.94 -16.81
N PRO A 206 -9.56 -26.71 -18.14
CA PRO A 206 -8.40 -26.83 -19.01
C PRO A 206 -7.19 -26.02 -18.52
N ARG A 207 -5.97 -26.55 -18.73
CA ARG A 207 -4.72 -25.92 -18.26
C ARG A 207 -4.56 -24.42 -18.62
N PRO A 208 -4.93 -23.94 -19.83
CA PRO A 208 -4.84 -22.52 -20.14
C PRO A 208 -5.71 -21.64 -19.22
N LEU A 209 -6.92 -22.11 -18.89
CA LEU A 209 -7.82 -21.38 -17.98
C LEU A 209 -7.33 -21.43 -16.55
N MET A 210 -6.73 -22.55 -16.11
CA MET A 210 -6.10 -22.62 -14.78
C MET A 210 -4.96 -21.61 -14.65
N ARG A 211 -4.09 -21.48 -15.66
CA ARG A 211 -3.03 -20.47 -15.66
C ARG A 211 -3.61 -19.05 -15.62
N TYR A 212 -4.62 -18.79 -16.44
CA TYR A 212 -5.29 -17.47 -16.45
C TYR A 212 -5.87 -17.05 -15.09
N LEU A 213 -6.38 -18.01 -14.29
CA LEU A 213 -6.82 -17.77 -12.91
C LEU A 213 -5.62 -17.52 -11.97
N GLN A 214 -4.53 -18.26 -12.14
CA GLN A 214 -3.30 -18.11 -11.34
C GLN A 214 -2.57 -16.79 -11.62
N ASP A 215 -2.65 -16.27 -12.85
CA ASP A 215 -2.04 -15.01 -13.25
C ASP A 215 -2.65 -13.79 -12.53
N TYR A 216 -3.82 -13.95 -11.91
CA TYR A 216 -4.44 -12.91 -11.07
C TYR A 216 -5.32 -13.57 -10.00
N PRO A 217 -4.76 -13.94 -8.85
CA PRO A 217 -5.44 -14.71 -7.81
C PRO A 217 -6.25 -13.83 -6.83
N PHE A 218 -6.72 -12.65 -7.26
CA PHE A 218 -7.40 -11.69 -6.39
C PHE A 218 -8.89 -11.60 -6.68
N GLN A 219 -9.65 -11.09 -5.71
CA GLN A 219 -11.10 -10.94 -5.79
C GLN A 219 -11.54 -9.53 -6.24
N VAL A 220 -10.60 -8.60 -6.32
CA VAL A 220 -10.82 -7.18 -6.60
C VAL A 220 -10.22 -6.79 -7.94
#